data_AF-X0ZJR3-F1
#
_entry.id   AF-X0ZJR3-F1
#
_cell.length_a   1.000
_cell.length_b   1.000
_cell.length_c   1.000
_cell.angle_alpha   90.00
_cell.angle_beta   90.00
_cell.angle_gamma   90.00
#
_symmetry.space_group_name_H-M   'P 1'
#
loop_
_entity.id
_entity.type
_entity.pdbx_description
1 polymer ?
#
loop_
_entity_poly.entity_id
_entity_poly.type
_entity_poly.pdbx_seq_one_letter_code
_entity_poly.pdbx_strand_id
1 'polypeptide(L)'
;MSDFVTIVNSSFDNGIPFWIYTSDYIFGMVPVDASGARWKEISYTFEEPDNPLFVTERAADLSFQFLLEEVEKGVSFYVDDLKVPMIKEFAKTLEGKPGPEKINAVIAELINNSSKYSSKFPIIKSKDELSSLTSKI
;
A
#
# COMPACT_ATOMS: atom_id res chain seq x y z
N MET A 1 15.21 -11.66 13.37
CA MET A 1 13.92 -11.13 12.87
C MET A 1 14.24 -10.51 11.52
N SER A 2 13.55 -10.89 10.44
CA SER A 2 13.84 -10.35 9.10
C SER A 2 13.52 -8.86 9.04
N ASP A 3 14.23 -8.10 8.20
CA ASP A 3 14.03 -6.65 8.04
C ASP A 3 12.58 -6.32 7.65
N PHE A 4 11.95 -7.16 6.83
CA PHE A 4 10.54 -7.03 6.48
C PHE A 4 9.61 -7.09 7.71
N VAL A 5 9.79 -8.07 8.60
CA VAL A 5 8.97 -8.22 9.81
C VAL A 5 9.13 -7.01 10.73
N THR A 6 10.35 -6.46 10.83
CA THR A 6 10.59 -5.21 11.56
C THR A 6 9.79 -4.06 10.97
N ILE A 7 9.81 -3.89 9.64
CA ILE A 7 9.06 -2.83 8.95
C ILE A 7 7.55 -2.98 9.16
N VAL A 8 7.00 -4.20 9.01
CA VAL A 8 5.58 -4.47 9.20
C VAL A 8 5.15 -4.09 10.62
N ASN A 9 5.89 -4.53 11.64
CA ASN A 9 5.56 -4.28 13.04
C ASN A 9 5.57 -2.79 13.41
N SER A 10 6.46 -1.99 12.79
CA SER A 10 6.54 -0.54 13.03
C SER A 10 5.68 0.30 12.06
N SER A 11 4.97 -0.33 11.11
CA SER A 11 4.39 0.38 9.96
C SER A 11 3.28 1.39 10.31
N PHE A 12 2.68 1.27 11.49
CA PHE A 12 1.63 2.18 12.00
C PHE A 12 2.17 3.30 12.90
N ASP A 13 3.48 3.33 13.20
CA ASP A 13 4.03 4.23 14.21
C ASP A 13 3.95 5.72 13.80
N ASN A 14 3.92 5.99 12.49
CA ASN A 14 3.92 7.34 11.92
C ASN A 14 2.65 7.69 11.12
N GLY A 15 1.62 6.85 11.17
CA GLY A 15 0.38 7.04 10.41
C GLY A 15 -0.21 5.73 9.94
N ILE A 16 -1.16 5.81 9.01
CA ILE A 16 -1.82 4.63 8.45
C ILE A 16 -1.05 4.19 7.20
N PRO A 17 -0.39 3.02 7.21
CA PRO A 17 0.25 2.48 6.03
C PRO A 17 -0.79 1.88 5.07
N PHE A 18 -0.37 1.68 3.83
CA PHE A 18 -1.05 0.79 2.90
C PHE A 18 -0.29 -0.53 2.83
N TRP A 19 -0.99 -1.64 2.97
CA TRP A 19 -0.44 -2.96 2.75
C TRP A 19 -1.41 -3.80 1.94
N ILE A 20 -0.87 -4.48 0.94
CA ILE A 20 -1.59 -5.47 0.14
C ILE A 20 -0.72 -6.70 -0.03
N TYR A 21 -1.35 -7.84 -0.27
CA TYR A 21 -0.65 -9.07 -0.60
C TYR A 21 -1.32 -9.77 -1.78
N THR A 22 -0.52 -10.41 -2.60
CA THR A 22 -0.98 -11.23 -3.72
C THR A 22 -0.51 -12.68 -3.51
N SER A 23 -0.63 -13.52 -4.54
CA SER A 23 0.00 -14.83 -4.54
C SER A 23 1.53 -14.76 -4.67
N ASP A 24 2.05 -13.65 -5.21
CA ASP A 24 3.43 -13.57 -5.71
C ASP A 24 4.28 -12.59 -4.90
N TYR A 25 3.66 -11.59 -4.26
CA TYR A 25 4.37 -10.59 -3.47
C TYR A 25 3.50 -9.92 -2.40
N ILE A 26 4.16 -9.16 -1.51
CA ILE A 26 3.55 -8.19 -0.60
C ILE A 26 4.04 -6.81 -0.99
N PHE A 27 3.13 -5.85 -1.11
CA PHE A 27 3.46 -4.45 -1.34
C PHE A 27 3.00 -3.57 -0.19
N GLY A 28 3.85 -2.60 0.17
CA GLY A 28 3.62 -1.66 1.24
C GLY A 28 3.95 -0.22 0.86
N MET A 29 3.14 0.71 1.36
CA MET A 29 3.45 2.14 1.39
C MET A 29 3.33 2.61 2.84
N VAL A 30 4.47 2.87 3.48
CA VAL A 30 4.56 3.10 4.92
C VAL A 30 5.04 4.53 5.20
N PRO A 31 4.35 5.32 6.06
CA PRO A 31 4.78 6.66 6.38
C PRO A 31 6.09 6.63 7.18
N VAL A 32 7.06 7.46 6.78
CA VAL A 32 8.36 7.57 7.48
C VAL A 32 8.28 8.54 8.66
N ASP A 33 7.38 9.50 8.59
CA ASP A 33 7.15 10.50 9.62
C ASP A 33 5.68 10.93 9.65
N ALA A 34 5.25 11.45 10.80
CA ALA A 34 3.85 11.85 11.05
C ALA A 34 3.36 13.00 10.16
N SER A 35 4.25 13.68 9.43
CA SER A 35 3.83 14.72 8.47
C SER A 35 3.26 14.13 7.18
N GLY A 36 3.55 12.86 6.90
CA GLY A 36 3.18 12.20 5.65
C GLY A 36 3.93 12.75 4.44
N ALA A 37 5.03 13.49 4.63
CA ALA A 37 5.85 14.04 3.55
C ALA A 37 6.73 12.99 2.86
N ARG A 38 7.09 11.92 3.58
CA ARG A 38 7.99 10.86 3.11
C ARG A 38 7.41 9.49 3.41
N TRP A 39 7.57 8.59 2.46
CA TRP A 39 7.02 7.24 2.50
C TRP A 39 8.04 6.24 2.02
N LYS A 40 8.10 5.10 2.71
CA LYS A 40 8.79 3.91 2.24
C LYS A 40 7.85 3.11 1.38
N GLU A 41 8.28 2.82 0.16
CA GLU A 41 7.73 1.74 -0.65
C GLU A 41 8.47 0.46 -0.27
N ILE A 42 7.70 -0.60 -0.03
CA ILE A 42 8.18 -1.93 0.28
C ILE A 42 7.61 -2.87 -0.77
N SER A 43 8.45 -3.70 -1.34
CA SER A 43 8.01 -4.89 -2.09
C SER A 43 8.75 -6.10 -1.55
N TYR A 44 8.02 -7.14 -1.19
CA TYR A 44 8.56 -8.42 -0.79
C TYR A 44 8.06 -9.49 -1.77
N THR A 45 8.93 -9.98 -2.64
CA THR A 45 8.59 -11.03 -3.62
C THR A 45 8.82 -12.42 -3.05
N PHE A 46 7.94 -13.37 -3.38
CA PHE A 46 8.12 -14.79 -3.06
C PHE A 46 8.93 -15.54 -4.12
N GLU A 47 9.18 -14.90 -5.28
CA GLU A 47 9.86 -15.53 -6.42
C GLU A 47 11.39 -15.50 -6.32
N GLU A 48 11.97 -14.55 -5.59
CA GLU A 48 13.42 -14.36 -5.44
C GLU A 48 13.87 -14.53 -3.97
N PRO A 49 13.98 -15.77 -3.46
CA PRO A 49 14.20 -16.02 -2.02
C PRO A 49 15.55 -15.53 -1.48
N ASP A 50 16.55 -15.33 -2.35
CA ASP A 50 17.88 -14.85 -1.94
C ASP A 50 17.90 -13.34 -1.66
N ASN A 51 17.03 -12.56 -2.32
CA ASN A 51 16.90 -11.12 -2.09
C ASN A 51 15.44 -10.66 -2.29
N PRO A 52 14.51 -11.12 -1.44
CA PRO A 52 13.08 -10.94 -1.67
C PRO A 52 12.61 -9.52 -1.39
N LEU A 53 13.39 -8.73 -0.64
CA LEU A 53 12.96 -7.44 -0.10
C LEU A 53 13.57 -6.27 -0.86
N PHE A 54 12.70 -5.45 -1.46
CA PHE A 54 13.01 -4.14 -1.98
C PHE A 54 12.40 -3.06 -1.08
N VAL A 55 13.20 -2.05 -0.71
CA VAL A 55 12.76 -0.90 0.09
C VAL A 55 13.34 0.37 -0.50
N THR A 56 12.51 1.39 -0.67
CA THR A 56 12.97 2.70 -1.12
C THR A 56 12.11 3.81 -0.53
N GLU A 57 12.71 4.97 -0.29
CA GLU A 57 12.02 6.13 0.30
C GLU A 57 11.80 7.20 -0.76
N ARG A 58 10.59 7.75 -0.82
CA ARG A 58 10.23 8.82 -1.75
C ARG A 58 9.37 9.89 -1.07
N ALA A 59 9.29 11.06 -1.70
CA ALA A 59 8.38 12.12 -1.30
C ALA A 59 6.93 11.75 -1.63
N ALA A 60 5.99 12.29 -0.85
CA ALA A 60 4.57 11.95 -0.89
C ALA A 60 3.92 12.05 -2.29
N ASP A 61 4.27 13.06 -3.08
CA ASP A 61 3.71 13.21 -4.44
C ASP A 61 4.09 12.04 -5.35
N LEU A 62 5.32 11.56 -5.25
CA LEU A 62 5.80 10.43 -6.05
C LEU A 62 5.24 9.12 -5.49
N SER A 63 5.25 8.94 -4.17
CA SER A 63 4.65 7.76 -3.52
C SER A 63 3.16 7.62 -3.82
N PHE A 64 2.42 8.72 -3.94
CA PHE A 64 1.02 8.71 -4.40
C PHE A 64 0.89 8.15 -5.82
N GLN A 65 1.75 8.57 -6.75
CA GLN A 65 1.75 8.06 -8.12
C GLN A 65 2.05 6.56 -8.18
N PHE A 66 3.09 6.11 -7.44
CA PHE A 66 3.45 4.69 -7.38
C PHE A 66 2.37 3.83 -6.72
N LEU A 67 1.72 4.33 -5.66
CA LEU A 67 0.59 3.64 -5.04
C LEU A 67 -0.57 3.47 -6.03
N LEU A 68 -0.92 4.52 -6.78
CA LEU A 68 -1.95 4.41 -7.81
C LEU A 68 -1.54 3.44 -8.90
N GLU A 69 -0.31 3.51 -9.40
CA GLU A 69 0.19 2.58 -10.41
C GLU A 69 0.12 1.13 -9.94
N GLU A 70 0.53 0.86 -8.69
CA GLU A 70 0.45 -0.47 -8.10
C GLU A 70 -0.98 -0.97 -8.03
N VAL A 71 -1.92 -0.17 -7.53
CA VAL A 71 -3.33 -0.57 -7.42
C VAL A 71 -3.99 -0.73 -8.79
N GLU A 72 -3.66 0.15 -9.75
CA GLU A 72 -4.27 0.16 -11.08
C GLU A 72 -3.73 -0.92 -12.01
N LYS A 73 -2.44 -1.27 -11.88
CA LYS A 73 -1.76 -2.21 -12.77
C LYS A 73 -1.38 -3.48 -12.03
N GLY A 74 -0.60 -3.38 -10.95
CA GLY A 74 -0.11 -4.52 -10.17
C GLY A 74 -1.26 -5.37 -9.61
N VAL A 75 -2.07 -4.80 -8.72
CA VAL A 75 -3.19 -5.51 -8.06
C VAL A 75 -4.23 -6.00 -9.05
N SER A 76 -4.45 -5.26 -10.14
CA SER A 76 -5.45 -5.62 -11.15
C SER A 76 -5.20 -6.97 -11.83
N PHE A 77 -3.96 -7.48 -11.82
CA PHE A 77 -3.65 -8.83 -12.30
C PHE A 77 -4.14 -9.95 -11.36
N TYR A 78 -4.38 -9.63 -10.09
CA TYR A 78 -4.75 -10.60 -9.05
C TYR A 78 -6.19 -10.45 -8.56
N VAL A 79 -6.83 -9.32 -8.89
CA VAL A 79 -8.17 -8.97 -8.42
C VAL A 79 -9.05 -8.65 -9.62
N ASP A 80 -9.66 -9.68 -10.20
CA ASP A 80 -10.44 -9.61 -11.44
C ASP A 80 -11.62 -8.62 -11.37
N ASP A 81 -12.21 -8.41 -10.19
CA ASP A 81 -13.35 -7.52 -9.97
C ASP A 81 -12.95 -6.10 -9.51
N LEU A 82 -11.65 -5.76 -9.56
CA LEU A 82 -11.15 -4.46 -9.14
C LEU A 82 -11.68 -3.36 -10.05
N LYS A 83 -12.46 -2.44 -9.48
CA LYS A 83 -13.05 -1.29 -10.19
C LYS A 83 -12.05 -0.16 -10.34
N VAL A 84 -10.99 -0.40 -11.11
CA VAL A 84 -9.94 0.58 -11.44
C VAL A 84 -10.50 1.94 -11.90
N PRO A 85 -11.55 2.02 -12.75
CA PRO A 85 -12.12 3.32 -13.12
C PRO A 85 -12.59 4.17 -11.93
N MET A 86 -13.17 3.54 -10.90
CA MET A 86 -13.65 4.26 -9.71
C MET A 86 -12.50 4.77 -8.83
N ILE A 87 -11.38 4.03 -8.80
CA ILE A 87 -10.16 4.46 -8.08
C ILE A 87 -9.58 5.70 -8.77
N LYS A 88 -9.53 5.69 -10.12
CA LYS A 88 -9.11 6.84 -10.93
C LYS A 88 -10.02 8.06 -10.72
N GLU A 89 -11.32 7.85 -10.68
CA GLU A 89 -12.28 8.93 -10.41
C GLU A 89 -12.06 9.55 -9.04
N PHE A 90 -11.84 8.75 -8.00
CA PHE A 90 -11.49 9.27 -6.68
C PHE A 90 -10.16 10.03 -6.70
N ALA A 91 -9.11 9.46 -7.31
CA ALA A 91 -7.80 10.09 -7.41
C ALA A 91 -7.85 11.48 -8.08
N LYS A 92 -8.70 11.66 -9.10
CA LYS A 92 -8.95 12.96 -9.73
C LYS A 92 -9.51 14.00 -8.78
N THR A 93 -10.34 13.62 -7.81
CA THR A 93 -10.85 14.56 -6.79
C THR A 93 -9.76 15.13 -5.87
N LEU A 94 -8.57 14.51 -5.90
CA LEU A 94 -7.40 14.94 -5.13
C LEU A 94 -6.43 15.83 -5.94
N GLU A 95 -6.75 16.13 -7.20
CA GLU A 95 -5.98 17.07 -8.00
C GLU A 95 -5.91 18.45 -7.34
N GLY A 96 -4.74 19.10 -7.42
CA GLY A 96 -4.48 20.38 -6.75
C GLY A 96 -4.16 20.29 -5.24
N LYS A 97 -4.36 19.14 -4.59
CA LYS A 97 -3.98 18.95 -3.18
C LYS A 97 -2.47 18.70 -2.99
N PRO A 98 -1.90 19.00 -1.81
CA PRO A 98 -0.53 18.62 -1.48
C PRO A 98 -0.34 17.10 -1.44
N GLY A 99 0.86 16.62 -1.81
CA GLY A 99 1.21 15.18 -1.77
C GLY A 99 0.82 14.43 -0.50
N PRO A 100 1.14 14.94 0.71
CA PRO A 100 0.74 14.30 1.97
C PRO A 100 -0.77 14.13 2.11
N GLU A 101 -1.56 15.10 1.65
CA GLU A 101 -3.02 15.00 1.68
C GLU A 101 -3.51 13.95 0.68
N LYS A 102 -2.92 13.90 -0.53
CA LYS A 102 -3.31 12.94 -1.57
C LYS A 102 -3.10 11.49 -1.13
N ILE A 103 -1.90 11.15 -0.67
CA ILE A 103 -1.56 9.77 -0.30
C ILE A 103 -2.37 9.30 0.92
N ASN A 104 -2.52 10.14 1.95
CA ASN A 104 -3.34 9.79 3.10
C ASN A 104 -4.82 9.62 2.71
N ALA A 105 -5.36 10.50 1.86
CA ALA A 105 -6.75 10.41 1.43
C ALA A 105 -7.04 9.15 0.59
N VAL A 106 -6.14 8.77 -0.33
CA VAL A 106 -6.34 7.56 -1.13
C VAL A 106 -6.19 6.29 -0.30
N ILE A 107 -5.23 6.23 0.62
CA ILE A 107 -5.08 5.09 1.53
C ILE A 107 -6.33 4.93 2.40
N ALA A 108 -6.81 6.03 2.99
CA ALA A 108 -8.02 6.03 3.81
C ALA A 108 -9.25 5.58 3.00
N GLU A 109 -9.42 6.05 1.76
CA GLU A 109 -10.54 5.61 0.89
C GLU A 109 -10.45 4.12 0.57
N LEU A 110 -9.28 3.62 0.17
CA LEU A 110 -9.10 2.21 -0.20
C LEU A 110 -9.32 1.27 0.99
N ILE A 111 -8.87 1.64 2.19
CA ILE A 111 -9.08 0.85 3.42
C ILE A 111 -10.55 0.86 3.82
N ASN A 112 -11.12 2.05 4.01
CA ASN A 112 -12.45 2.21 4.60
C ASN A 112 -13.57 1.81 3.63
N ASN A 113 -13.35 1.97 2.33
CA ASN A 113 -14.33 1.67 1.28
C ASN A 113 -13.88 0.52 0.36
N SER A 114 -12.98 -0.35 0.80
CA SER A 114 -12.46 -1.50 0.02
C SER A 114 -13.54 -2.29 -0.73
N SER A 115 -14.69 -2.58 -0.09
CA SER A 115 -15.80 -3.33 -0.69
C SER A 115 -16.50 -2.61 -1.86
N LYS A 116 -16.36 -1.29 -1.96
CA LYS A 116 -16.82 -0.49 -3.11
C LYS A 116 -16.03 -0.86 -4.37
N TYR A 117 -14.73 -1.13 -4.19
CA TYR A 117 -13.76 -1.34 -5.27
C TYR A 117 -13.60 -2.80 -5.68
N SER A 118 -13.68 -3.73 -4.74
CA SER A 118 -13.66 -5.17 -5.01
C SER A 118 -14.21 -5.94 -3.81
N SER A 119 -14.84 -7.09 -4.07
CA SER A 119 -15.27 -8.04 -3.03
C SER A 119 -14.10 -8.80 -2.38
N LYS A 120 -12.93 -8.81 -3.03
CA LYS A 120 -11.75 -9.60 -2.67
C LYS A 120 -10.46 -8.78 -2.56
N PHE A 121 -10.57 -7.46 -2.36
CA PHE A 121 -9.40 -6.59 -2.27
C PHE A 121 -8.46 -7.05 -1.12
N PRO A 122 -7.24 -7.56 -1.40
CA PRO A 122 -6.39 -8.17 -0.38
C PRO A 122 -5.57 -7.11 0.38
N ILE A 123 -6.27 -6.18 1.02
CA ILE A 123 -5.71 -5.05 1.76
C ILE A 123 -5.78 -5.28 3.27
N ILE A 124 -4.71 -4.90 3.99
CA ILE A 124 -4.69 -4.87 5.45
C ILE A 124 -5.38 -3.59 5.93
N LYS A 125 -6.37 -3.73 6.81
CA LYS A 125 -7.21 -2.61 7.24
C LYS A 125 -6.85 -2.07 8.61
N SER A 126 -6.15 -2.85 9.42
CA SER A 126 -5.84 -2.49 10.81
C SER A 126 -4.55 -3.11 11.31
N LYS A 127 -4.05 -2.61 12.45
CA LYS A 127 -2.81 -3.10 13.07
C LYS A 127 -2.90 -4.57 13.49
N ASP A 128 -4.09 -5.02 13.92
CA ASP A 128 -4.33 -6.40 14.38
C ASP A 128 -4.20 -7.43 13.25
N GLU A 129 -4.37 -6.98 12.00
CA GLU A 129 -4.27 -7.81 10.80
C GLU A 129 -2.83 -7.98 10.30
N LEU A 130 -1.84 -7.26 10.85
CA LEU A 130 -0.44 -7.31 10.38
C LEU A 130 0.19 -8.71 10.47
N SER A 131 -0.28 -9.53 11.40
CA SER A 131 0.15 -10.93 11.52
C SER A 131 -0.14 -11.77 10.27
N SER A 132 -1.10 -11.35 9.44
CA SER A 132 -1.41 -12.00 8.16
C SER A 132 -0.33 -11.76 7.08
N LEU A 133 0.48 -10.70 7.22
CA LEU A 133 1.62 -10.46 6.34
C LEU A 133 2.83 -11.27 6.78
N THR A 134 3.13 -11.25 8.08
CA THR A 134 4.32 -11.92 8.61
C THR A 134 4.21 -13.44 8.61
N SER A 135 2.99 -13.99 8.59
CA SER A 135 2.75 -15.44 8.45
C SER A 135 2.92 -15.99 7.03
N LYS A 136 3.09 -15.10 6.02
CA LYS A 136 3.33 -15.49 4.62
C LYS A 136 4.82 -15.69 4.30
N ILE A 137 5.69 -15.43 5.27
CA ILE A 137 7.16 -15.49 5.18
C ILE A 137 7.65 -16.57 6.13
#